data_AF-A0A921BAS8-F1
#
_entry.id   AF-A0A921BAS8-F1
#
_cell.length_a   1.000
_cell.length_b   1.000
_cell.length_c   1.000
_cell.angle_alpha   90.00
_cell.angle_beta   90.00
_cell.angle_gamma   90.00
#
_symmetry.space_group_name_H-M   'P 1'
#
loop_
_entity.id
_entity.type
_entity.pdbx_description
1 polymer ?
#
loop_
_entity_poly.entity_id
_entity_poly.type
_entity_poly.pdbx_seq_one_letter_code
_entity_poly.pdbx_strand_id
1 'polypeptide(L)'
;MKMTSKATYSQSRGDTARAFHAIDILNRHQIQVNRLNESITVDDFEYNNNDSYVVLTTQAQYRMVKALFEQITTFEDNTFYDVSAWTLPLAFDFDYAPLESREIRGATVGDLVKAEFPVASPPDRAEFAYLFSWSNYYAPRAVYRF
;
A
#
# COMPACT_ATOMS: atom_id res chain seq x y z
N MET A 1 -15.11 -7.30 20.60
CA MET A 1 -15.47 -6.78 19.27
C MET A 1 -14.54 -7.44 18.25
N LYS A 2 -15.02 -8.30 17.36
CA LYS A 2 -14.16 -8.96 16.36
C LYS A 2 -13.74 -7.92 15.32
N MET A 3 -12.58 -7.29 15.51
CA MET A 3 -11.96 -6.48 14.47
C MET A 3 -11.64 -7.39 13.29
N THR A 4 -12.47 -7.30 12.26
CA THR A 4 -12.21 -7.98 10.99
C THR A 4 -11.41 -6.98 10.19
N SER A 5 -10.12 -6.82 10.50
CA SER A 5 -9.30 -5.77 9.92
C SER A 5 -9.08 -6.06 8.43
N LYS A 6 -9.93 -5.55 7.55
CA LYS A 6 -9.77 -5.72 6.10
C LYS A 6 -9.04 -4.46 5.64
N ALA A 7 -7.75 -4.52 5.38
CA ALA A 7 -6.97 -3.32 5.09
C ALA A 7 -7.14 -2.91 3.62
N THR A 8 -7.49 -1.65 3.33
CA THR A 8 -7.37 -1.08 1.98
C THR A 8 -6.31 -0.01 1.99
N TYR A 9 -5.44 -0.05 0.98
CA TYR A 9 -4.45 1.00 0.74
C TYR A 9 -4.48 1.38 -0.74
N SER A 10 -4.37 2.67 -1.04
CA SER A 10 -4.18 3.16 -2.41
C SER A 10 -2.70 3.38 -2.71
N GLN A 11 -2.34 3.32 -3.99
CA GLN A 11 -1.06 3.84 -4.45
C GLN A 11 -0.93 5.31 -4.06
N SER A 12 0.19 5.66 -3.44
CA SER A 12 0.52 7.06 -3.23
C SER A 12 0.70 7.74 -4.58
N ARG A 13 -0.26 8.60 -4.95
CA ARG A 13 -0.14 9.57 -6.05
C ARG A 13 0.32 8.98 -7.39
N GLY A 14 -0.10 7.75 -7.71
CA GLY A 14 0.22 7.07 -8.97
C GLY A 14 1.66 6.53 -9.10
N ASP A 15 2.37 6.33 -7.98
CA ASP A 15 3.72 5.75 -7.98
C ASP A 15 3.70 4.21 -8.00
N THR A 16 3.74 3.65 -9.21
CA THR A 16 3.72 2.19 -9.44
C THR A 16 4.93 1.46 -8.87
N ALA A 17 6.10 2.11 -8.80
CA ALA A 17 7.31 1.51 -8.23
C ALA A 17 7.18 1.31 -6.72
N ARG A 18 6.53 2.24 -6.05
CA ARG A 18 6.25 2.14 -4.62
C ARG A 18 5.28 1.02 -4.30
N ALA A 19 4.19 0.91 -5.05
CA ALA A 19 3.26 -0.21 -4.95
C ALA A 19 3.96 -1.55 -5.21
N PHE A 20 4.81 -1.63 -6.23
CA PHE A 20 5.60 -2.82 -6.51
C PHE A 20 6.38 -3.30 -5.29
N HIS A 21 7.18 -2.44 -4.64
CA HIS A 21 8.00 -2.85 -3.50
C HIS A 21 7.17 -3.25 -2.28
N ALA A 22 6.07 -2.54 -2.00
CA ALA A 22 5.19 -2.90 -0.91
C ALA A 22 4.51 -4.26 -1.15
N ILE A 23 4.00 -4.50 -2.36
CA ILE A 23 3.38 -5.77 -2.74
C ILE A 23 4.41 -6.89 -2.76
N ASP A 24 5.66 -6.63 -3.18
CA ASP A 24 6.74 -7.62 -3.18
C ASP A 24 7.04 -8.10 -1.75
N ILE A 25 7.14 -7.17 -0.79
CA ILE A 25 7.30 -7.51 0.63
C ILE A 25 6.14 -8.40 1.11
N LEU A 26 4.90 -8.01 0.85
CA LEU A 26 3.72 -8.79 1.25
C LEU A 26 3.72 -10.18 0.61
N ASN A 27 3.97 -10.26 -0.70
CA ASN A 27 4.00 -11.51 -1.46
C ASN A 27 5.11 -12.46 -0.99
N ARG A 28 6.30 -11.96 -0.65
CA ARG A 28 7.41 -12.75 -0.07
C ARG A 28 7.03 -13.39 1.26
N HIS A 29 6.19 -12.71 2.05
CA HIS A 29 5.61 -13.24 3.28
C HIS A 29 4.33 -14.06 3.06
N GLN A 30 4.04 -14.44 1.81
CA GLN A 30 2.85 -15.22 1.43
C GLN A 30 1.53 -14.52 1.81
N ILE A 31 1.55 -13.19 1.91
CA ILE A 31 0.36 -12.38 2.12
C ILE A 31 -0.28 -12.14 0.75
N GLN A 32 -1.55 -12.52 0.64
CA GLN A 32 -2.38 -12.27 -0.52
C GLN A 32 -2.82 -10.80 -0.53
N VAL A 33 -2.64 -10.19 -1.69
CA VAL A 33 -3.07 -8.82 -2.01
C VAL A 33 -4.01 -8.92 -3.21
N ASN A 34 -5.10 -8.19 -3.17
CA ASN A 34 -6.09 -8.13 -4.26
C ASN A 34 -6.16 -6.71 -4.82
N ARG A 35 -6.57 -6.56 -6.09
CA ARG A 35 -7.05 -5.27 -6.60
C ARG A 35 -8.37 -4.92 -5.95
N LEU A 36 -8.65 -3.63 -5.87
CA LEU A 36 -10.01 -3.16 -5.68
C LEU A 36 -10.77 -3.30 -7.02
N ASN A 37 -11.96 -3.90 -7.01
CA ASN A 37 -12.72 -4.14 -8.26
C ASN A 37 -13.56 -2.91 -8.67
N GLU A 38 -14.09 -2.20 -7.69
CA GLU A 38 -14.92 -1.00 -7.85
C GLU A 38 -14.41 0.10 -6.93
N SER A 39 -14.44 1.37 -7.35
CA SER A 39 -14.02 2.48 -6.49
C SER A 39 -14.91 2.57 -5.26
N ILE A 40 -14.32 2.84 -4.10
CA ILE A 40 -15.04 2.95 -2.82
C ILE A 40 -14.69 4.27 -2.12
N THR A 41 -15.60 4.74 -1.27
CA THR A 41 -15.35 5.87 -0.38
C THR A 41 -15.39 5.39 1.06
N VAL A 42 -14.33 5.70 1.81
CA VAL A 42 -14.16 5.32 3.22
C VAL A 42 -13.67 6.55 3.97
N ASP A 43 -14.37 6.92 5.04
CA ASP A 43 -14.06 8.11 5.84
C ASP A 43 -13.84 9.38 4.98
N ASP A 44 -14.76 9.60 4.03
CA ASP A 44 -14.74 10.71 3.05
C ASP A 44 -13.55 10.73 2.08
N PHE A 45 -12.74 9.67 2.05
CA PHE A 45 -11.64 9.48 1.09
C PHE A 45 -12.02 8.49 -0.01
N GLU A 46 -11.76 8.84 -1.27
CA GLU A 46 -12.02 7.97 -2.43
C GLU A 46 -10.80 7.10 -2.77
N TYR A 47 -11.04 5.79 -2.88
CA TYR A 47 -10.08 4.80 -3.33
C TYR A 47 -10.47 4.31 -4.72
N ASN A 48 -9.67 4.59 -5.75
CA ASN A 48 -9.97 4.23 -7.13
C ASN A 48 -9.60 2.77 -7.43
N ASN A 49 -10.41 2.06 -8.22
CA ASN A 49 -10.14 0.66 -8.55
C ASN A 49 -8.85 0.42 -9.37
N ASN A 50 -8.36 1.42 -10.09
CA ASN A 50 -7.16 1.28 -10.92
C ASN A 50 -5.86 1.30 -10.10
N ASP A 51 -5.87 1.95 -8.94
CA ASP A 51 -4.67 2.25 -8.17
C ASP A 51 -4.73 1.75 -6.72
N SER A 52 -5.85 1.14 -6.32
CA SER A 52 -6.06 0.68 -4.94
C SER A 52 -6.01 -0.85 -4.80
N TYR A 53 -5.61 -1.26 -3.61
CA TYR A 53 -5.39 -2.64 -3.23
C TYR A 53 -6.07 -2.97 -1.91
N VAL A 54 -6.42 -4.25 -1.77
CA VAL A 54 -7.10 -4.79 -0.59
C VAL A 54 -6.29 -5.96 -0.05
N VAL A 55 -6.07 -5.97 1.26
CA VAL A 55 -5.46 -7.08 2.01
C VAL A 55 -6.47 -7.56 3.03
N LEU A 56 -7.03 -8.73 2.75
CA LEU A 56 -7.97 -9.37 3.66
C LEU A 56 -7.23 -10.02 4.83
N THR A 57 -7.72 -9.84 6.04
CA THR A 57 -7.20 -10.61 7.20
C THR A 57 -7.61 -12.07 7.21
N THR A 58 -8.61 -12.46 6.41
CA THR A 58 -9.09 -13.85 6.28
C THR A 58 -8.15 -14.69 5.42
N GLN A 59 -6.90 -14.82 5.87
CA GLN A 59 -5.86 -15.63 5.26
C GLN A 59 -4.94 -16.21 6.35
N ALA A 60 -4.10 -17.18 5.99
CA ALA A 60 -3.22 -17.87 6.95
C ALA A 60 -2.36 -16.90 7.78
N GLN A 61 -1.91 -15.80 7.16
CA GLN A 61 -0.99 -14.83 7.77
C GLN A 61 -1.70 -13.71 8.56
N TYR A 62 -2.87 -13.98 9.13
CA TYR A 62 -3.68 -13.04 9.91
C TYR A 62 -2.84 -12.17 10.87
N ARG A 63 -1.99 -12.80 11.70
CA ARG A 63 -1.20 -12.09 12.72
C ARG A 63 -0.19 -11.13 12.10
N MET A 64 0.43 -11.52 10.99
CA MET A 64 1.39 -10.70 10.26
C MET A 64 0.70 -9.52 9.59
N VAL A 65 -0.42 -9.77 8.90
CA VAL A 65 -1.23 -8.70 8.30
C VAL A 65 -1.65 -7.69 9.37
N LYS A 66 -2.15 -8.18 10.51
CA LYS A 66 -2.52 -7.32 11.64
C LYS A 66 -1.33 -6.47 12.11
N ALA A 67 -0.18 -7.09 12.36
CA ALA A 67 1.02 -6.36 12.80
C ALA A 67 1.55 -5.34 11.79
N LEU A 68 1.43 -5.62 10.48
CA LEU A 68 1.91 -4.73 9.43
C LEU A 68 0.99 -3.53 9.17
N PHE A 69 -0.30 -3.62 9.46
CA PHE A 69 -1.30 -2.62 9.07
C PHE A 69 -1.97 -1.92 10.26
N GLU A 70 -1.94 -2.49 11.46
CA GLU A 70 -2.60 -1.92 12.65
C GLU A 70 -1.74 -0.82 13.27
N GLN A 71 -2.35 0.35 13.46
CA GLN A 71 -1.75 1.45 14.23
C GLN A 71 -2.13 1.29 15.70
N ILE A 72 -1.17 0.87 16.52
CA ILE A 72 -1.35 0.79 17.97
C ILE A 72 -1.02 2.18 18.54
N THR A 73 -2.04 2.90 18.99
CA THR A 73 -1.91 4.24 19.58
C THR A 73 -2.10 4.25 21.10
N THR A 74 -2.61 3.16 21.67
CA THR A 74 -2.83 2.99 23.10
C THR A 74 -2.07 1.78 23.63
N PHE A 75 -1.32 1.98 24.71
CA PHE A 75 -0.54 0.95 25.38
C PHE A 75 -0.99 0.84 26.83
N GLU A 76 -1.04 -0.39 27.36
CA GLU A 76 -1.44 -0.65 28.74
C GLU A 76 -0.37 -0.19 29.75
N ASP A 77 0.90 -0.16 29.33
CA ASP A 77 2.04 0.30 30.12
C ASP A 77 2.83 1.38 29.35
N ASN A 78 2.99 2.55 29.98
CA ASN A 78 3.68 3.72 29.43
C ASN A 78 5.21 3.64 29.58
N THR A 79 5.79 2.56 30.10
CA THR A 79 7.26 2.44 30.23
C THR A 79 7.97 2.18 28.89
N PHE A 80 7.25 1.89 27.82
CA PHE A 80 7.77 1.63 26.47
C PHE A 80 7.42 2.76 25.48
N TYR A 81 8.09 3.92 25.63
CA TYR A 81 7.87 5.08 24.74
C TYR A 81 8.65 5.06 23.42
N ASP A 82 9.54 4.08 23.19
CA ASP A 82 10.48 4.08 22.03
C ASP A 82 10.21 2.95 21.01
N VAL A 83 8.96 2.48 20.89
CA VAL A 83 8.60 1.34 20.01
C VAL A 83 7.38 1.61 19.13
N SER A 84 7.10 2.88 18.82
CA SER A 84 6.14 3.20 17.76
C SER A 84 6.70 2.74 16.40
N ALA A 85 6.29 1.56 15.98
CA ALA A 85 6.63 1.04 14.66
C ALA A 85 5.78 1.77 13.60
N TRP A 86 6.42 2.19 12.51
CA TRP A 86 5.69 2.63 11.33
C TRP A 86 5.00 1.42 10.72
N THR A 87 3.68 1.51 10.50
CA THR A 87 2.96 0.47 9.77
C THR A 87 3.44 0.45 8.32
N LEU A 88 3.34 -0.70 7.67
CA LEU A 88 3.80 -0.86 6.29
C LEU A 88 3.17 0.18 5.33
N PRO A 89 1.86 0.49 5.40
CA PRO A 89 1.28 1.53 4.54
C PRO A 89 1.93 2.90 4.75
N LEU A 90 2.17 3.30 6.00
CA LEU A 90 2.81 4.58 6.32
C LEU A 90 4.28 4.62 5.90
N ALA A 91 5.00 3.51 6.04
CA ALA A 91 6.40 3.40 5.60
C ALA A 91 6.54 3.56 4.07
N PHE A 92 5.49 3.23 3.32
CA PHE A 92 5.39 3.46 1.88
C PHE A 92 4.52 4.67 1.53
N ASP A 93 4.19 5.54 2.49
CA ASP A 93 3.45 6.79 2.26
C ASP A 93 2.15 6.56 1.45
N PHE A 94 1.46 5.45 1.72
CA PHE A 94 0.15 5.13 1.16
C PHE A 94 -0.97 5.73 1.98
N ASP A 95 -2.01 6.22 1.30
CA ASP A 95 -3.28 6.45 1.95
C ASP A 95 -3.90 5.10 2.30
N TYR A 96 -4.35 4.98 3.54
CA TYR A 96 -4.72 3.71 4.15
C TYR A 96 -5.93 3.88 5.06
N ALA A 97 -6.89 2.98 4.92
CA ALA A 97 -8.03 2.87 5.80
C ALA A 97 -8.32 1.41 6.17
N PRO A 98 -8.65 1.11 7.44
CA PRO A 98 -9.25 -0.15 7.79
C PRO A 98 -10.67 -0.20 7.21
N LEU A 99 -11.00 -1.29 6.52
CA LEU A 99 -12.34 -1.58 6.06
C LEU A 99 -13.08 -2.48 7.05
N GLU A 100 -14.33 -2.12 7.27
CA GLU A 100 -15.30 -2.91 7.98
C GLU A 100 -15.94 -3.96 7.09
N SER A 101 -16.54 -4.98 7.71
CA SER A 101 -17.15 -6.07 6.95
C SER A 101 -18.30 -5.64 6.03
N ARG A 102 -18.96 -4.51 6.35
CA ARG A 102 -20.04 -3.91 5.56
C ARG A 102 -19.55 -3.22 4.28
N GLU A 103 -18.31 -2.74 4.28
CA GLU A 103 -17.69 -1.99 3.18
C GLU A 103 -17.13 -2.94 2.11
N ILE A 104 -16.71 -4.14 2.52
CA ILE A 104 -16.33 -5.20 1.58
C ILE A 104 -17.52 -6.11 1.30
N ARG A 105 -18.18 -5.88 0.16
CA ARG A 105 -19.06 -6.89 -0.45
C ARG A 105 -18.20 -7.82 -1.31
N GLY A 106 -18.66 -9.03 -1.57
CA GLY A 106 -17.91 -10.00 -2.40
C GLY A 106 -17.53 -9.46 -3.80
N ALA A 107 -18.22 -8.43 -4.29
CA ALA A 107 -17.96 -7.76 -5.56
C ALA A 107 -16.84 -6.70 -5.49
N THR A 108 -16.40 -6.29 -4.31
CA THR A 108 -15.44 -5.19 -4.13
C THR A 108 -13.98 -5.68 -4.20
N VAL A 109 -13.76 -6.98 -3.93
CA VAL A 109 -12.44 -7.62 -4.00
C VAL A 109 -12.21 -8.15 -5.41
N GLY A 110 -11.22 -7.60 -6.10
CA GLY A 110 -10.82 -8.02 -7.44
C GLY A 110 -9.75 -9.12 -7.42
N ASP A 111 -9.05 -9.24 -8.54
CA ASP A 111 -8.07 -10.30 -8.75
C ASP A 111 -6.87 -10.23 -7.79
N LEU A 112 -6.26 -11.40 -7.55
CA LEU A 112 -5.01 -11.49 -6.82
C LEU A 112 -3.90 -10.79 -7.59
N VAL A 113 -3.12 -9.99 -6.87
CA VAL A 113 -2.00 -9.23 -7.42
C VAL A 113 -0.69 -9.90 -7.06
N LYS A 114 0.18 -9.99 -8.06
CA LYS A 114 1.61 -10.28 -7.85
C LYS A 114 2.43 -9.03 -8.08
N ALA A 115 3.51 -8.91 -7.35
CA ALA A 115 4.46 -7.83 -7.54
C ALA A 115 5.09 -7.94 -8.93
N GLU A 116 4.79 -6.98 -9.80
CA GLU A 116 5.37 -6.86 -11.13
C GLU A 116 6.19 -5.58 -11.19
N PHE A 117 7.46 -5.72 -11.54
CA PHE A 117 8.37 -4.58 -11.60
C PHE A 117 7.90 -3.63 -12.71
N PRO A 118 7.64 -2.34 -12.43
CA PRO A 118 7.19 -1.42 -13.46
C PRO A 118 8.33 -1.15 -14.43
N VAL A 119 8.09 -1.46 -15.71
CA VAL A 119 9.02 -1.16 -16.80
C VAL A 119 8.46 0.04 -17.56
N ALA A 120 9.25 1.10 -17.65
CA ALA A 120 8.96 2.26 -18.47
C ALA A 120 10.03 2.37 -19.56
N SER A 121 9.61 2.83 -20.74
CA SER A 121 10.56 3.19 -21.79
C SER A 121 11.46 4.33 -21.31
N PRO A 122 12.75 4.35 -21.70
CA PRO A 122 13.60 5.51 -21.47
C PRO A 122 12.97 6.78 -22.08
N PRO A 123 13.13 7.94 -21.43
CA PRO A 123 12.70 9.20 -22.04
C PRO A 123 13.53 9.49 -23.29
N ASP A 124 12.96 10.28 -24.20
CA ASP A 124 13.70 10.79 -25.35
C ASP A 124 14.90 11.62 -24.89
N ARG A 125 15.95 11.67 -25.71
CA ARG A 125 17.16 12.45 -25.39
C ARG A 125 16.81 13.94 -25.33
N ALA A 126 16.96 14.54 -24.16
CA ALA A 126 16.85 15.98 -24.00
C ALA A 126 18.10 16.71 -24.52
N GLU A 127 17.92 17.86 -25.19
CA GLU A 127 19.03 18.69 -25.65
C GLU A 127 19.64 19.56 -24.55
N PHE A 128 18.85 19.91 -23.52
CA PHE A 128 19.26 20.83 -22.47
C PHE A 128 19.13 20.25 -21.05
N ALA A 129 17.92 19.80 -20.67
CA ALA A 129 17.67 19.28 -19.32
C ALA A 129 16.47 18.32 -19.28
N TYR A 130 16.45 17.46 -18.25
CA TYR A 130 15.29 16.63 -17.90
C TYR A 130 14.56 17.23 -16.70
N LEU A 131 13.22 17.21 -16.74
CA LEU A 131 12.35 17.59 -15.64
C LEU A 131 11.49 16.39 -15.24
N PHE A 132 11.47 16.06 -13.95
CA PHE A 132 10.63 15.00 -13.40
C PHE A 132 10.26 15.31 -11.96
N SER A 133 9.15 14.73 -11.49
CA SER A 133 8.72 14.87 -10.10
C SER A 133 9.65 14.12 -9.15
N TRP A 134 9.97 14.72 -7.99
CA TRP A 134 10.70 14.04 -6.91
C TRP A 134 9.85 12.99 -6.16
N SER A 135 8.53 12.96 -6.40
CA SER A 135 7.61 12.07 -5.69
C SER A 135 7.75 10.59 -6.06
N ASN A 136 8.39 10.25 -7.18
CA ASN A 136 8.56 8.87 -7.59
C ASN A 136 9.64 8.16 -6.75
N TYR A 137 9.40 6.89 -6.40
CA TYR A 137 10.29 6.04 -5.62
C TYR A 137 11.72 5.99 -6.17
N TYR A 138 11.88 6.05 -7.49
CA TYR A 138 13.19 6.03 -8.15
C TYR A 138 13.76 7.41 -8.51
N ALA A 139 13.12 8.51 -8.12
CA ALA A 139 13.61 9.86 -8.40
C ALA A 139 15.06 10.10 -7.92
N PRO A 140 15.47 9.67 -6.71
CA PRO A 140 16.87 9.80 -6.28
C PRO A 140 17.84 8.99 -7.15
N ARG A 141 17.45 7.78 -7.55
CA ARG A 141 18.27 6.91 -8.41
C ARG A 141 18.48 7.51 -9.79
N ALA A 142 17.49 8.24 -10.32
CA ALA A 142 17.62 8.93 -11.59
C ALA A 142 18.77 9.94 -11.54
N VAL A 143 18.82 10.82 -10.54
CA VAL A 143 19.87 11.85 -10.41
C VAL A 143 21.28 11.28 -10.35
N TYR A 144 21.49 10.19 -9.61
CA TYR A 144 22.84 9.63 -9.40
C TYR A 144 23.36 8.74 -10.53
N ARG A 145 22.51 8.39 -11.51
CA ARG A 145 22.89 7.51 -12.63
C ARG A 145 23.07 8.24 -13.95
N PHE A 146 22.83 9.54 -13.99
CA PHE A 146 23.19 10.39 -15.12
C PHE A 146 24.61 10.91 -15.00
#